data_AF-A0A258AH68-F1
#
_entry.id   AF-A0A258AH68-F1
#
_cell.length_a   1.000
_cell.length_b   1.000
_cell.length_c   1.000
_cell.angle_alpha   90.00
_cell.angle_beta   90.00
_cell.angle_gamma   90.00
#
_symmetry.space_group_name_H-M   'P 1'
#
loop_
_entity.id
_entity.type
_entity.pdbx_description
1 polymer ?
#
loop_
_entity_poly.entity_id
_entity_poly.type
_entity_poly.pdbx_seq_one_letter_code
_entity_poly.pdbx_strand_id
1 'polypeptide(L)'
;MHFSCETGDETNRGRKIDLTVKPRGAVIVISGRRHNKYDALFPIECKRLPTPKKKDRDEREYVITEPGTTGGIQRFKFAHHGATHSFAAMIGFVQGKTMSYWKGRVNRWISQLAKRPNPQWHLSDKLQKLQNKKSSKLHVLHSSHQRIGGLDDIELRHLWIEMN
;
A
#
# COMPACT_ATOMS: atom_id res chain seq x y z
N MET A 1 -18.08 1.77 -11.35
CA MET A 1 -17.35 0.87 -10.43
C MET A 1 -18.13 0.74 -9.12
N HIS A 2 -17.88 -0.30 -8.34
CA HIS A 2 -18.43 -0.55 -7.01
C HIS A 2 -17.26 -0.68 -6.01
N PHE A 3 -17.42 -0.15 -4.80
CA PHE A 3 -16.41 -0.22 -3.74
C PHE A 3 -16.92 -1.13 -2.63
N SER A 4 -16.06 -2.00 -2.12
CA SER A 4 -16.39 -2.92 -1.02
C SER A 4 -15.32 -2.83 0.06
N CYS A 5 -15.75 -2.82 1.33
CA CYS A 5 -14.84 -2.81 2.49
C CYS A 5 -14.57 -4.23 2.99
N GLU A 6 -13.39 -4.44 3.58
CA GLU A 6 -13.01 -5.66 4.30
C GLU A 6 -13.19 -6.96 3.50
N THR A 7 -12.89 -6.95 2.20
CA THR A 7 -13.00 -8.12 1.35
C THR A 7 -11.82 -9.07 1.56
N GLY A 8 -12.04 -10.38 1.52
CA GLY A 8 -10.95 -11.37 1.56
C GLY A 8 -10.01 -11.23 0.35
N ASP A 9 -8.72 -11.50 0.57
CA ASP A 9 -7.72 -11.52 -0.50
C ASP A 9 -7.98 -12.66 -1.49
N GLU A 10 -7.70 -12.42 -2.77
CA GLU A 10 -7.97 -13.38 -3.86
C GLU A 10 -7.22 -14.70 -3.68
N THR A 11 -6.00 -14.68 -3.11
CA THR A 11 -5.19 -15.89 -2.90
C THR A 11 -5.28 -16.44 -1.49
N ASN A 12 -5.69 -15.62 -0.51
CA ASN A 12 -5.86 -16.07 0.88
C ASN A 12 -7.04 -15.38 1.58
N ARG A 13 -8.17 -16.08 1.64
CA ARG A 13 -9.43 -15.57 2.25
C ARG A 13 -9.31 -15.23 3.75
N GLY A 14 -8.32 -15.77 4.46
CA GLY A 14 -8.07 -15.45 5.87
C GLY A 14 -7.51 -14.05 6.07
N ARG A 15 -7.01 -13.40 5.01
CA ARG A 15 -6.52 -12.02 5.04
C ARG A 15 -7.54 -11.09 4.41
N LYS A 16 -7.85 -9.99 5.10
CA LYS A 16 -8.78 -8.96 4.63
C LYS A 16 -8.01 -7.79 4.00
N ILE A 17 -8.47 -7.34 2.84
CA ILE A 17 -8.09 -6.08 2.18
C ILE A 17 -9.10 -5.02 2.64
N ASP A 18 -8.62 -3.85 3.02
CA ASP A 18 -9.48 -2.78 3.56
C ASP A 18 -10.52 -2.30 2.55
N LEU A 19 -10.11 -2.09 1.30
CA LEU A 19 -10.98 -1.63 0.22
C LEU A 19 -10.62 -2.33 -1.09
N THR A 20 -11.64 -2.77 -1.84
CA THR A 20 -11.48 -3.22 -3.22
C THR A 20 -12.41 -2.45 -4.13
N VAL A 21 -11.95 -2.23 -5.37
CA VAL A 21 -12.75 -1.63 -6.44
C VAL A 21 -13.14 -2.73 -7.41
N LYS A 22 -14.42 -2.82 -7.77
CA LYS A 22 -14.94 -3.81 -8.72
C LYS A 22 -15.66 -3.15 -9.89
N PRO A 23 -15.67 -3.76 -11.08
CA PRO A 23 -16.54 -3.33 -12.18
C PRO A 23 -18.02 -3.29 -11.78
N ARG A 24 -18.77 -2.32 -12.32
CA ARG A 24 -20.23 -2.24 -12.19
C ARG A 24 -20.85 -2.31 -13.57
N GLY A 25 -21.62 -3.38 -13.85
CA GLY A 25 -22.41 -3.51 -15.07
C GLY A 25 -21.63 -3.74 -16.38
N ALA A 26 -20.30 -3.89 -16.31
CA ALA A 26 -19.46 -4.16 -17.47
C ALA A 26 -18.24 -5.00 -17.07
N VAL A 27 -17.64 -5.70 -18.03
CA VAL A 27 -16.30 -6.28 -17.90
C VAL A 27 -15.29 -5.19 -18.23
N ILE A 28 -14.31 -4.99 -17.35
CA ILE A 28 -13.21 -4.03 -17.56
C ILE A 28 -11.95 -4.83 -17.90
N VAL A 29 -11.21 -4.42 -18.92
CA VAL A 29 -9.91 -5.00 -19.26
C VAL A 29 -8.82 -4.04 -18.85
N ILE A 30 -7.95 -4.46 -17.93
CA ILE A 30 -6.79 -3.67 -17.47
C ILE A 30 -5.55 -4.50 -17.74
N SER A 31 -4.60 -3.95 -18.48
CA SER A 31 -3.33 -4.62 -18.82
C SER A 31 -3.53 -6.05 -19.36
N GLY A 32 -4.55 -6.26 -20.20
CA GLY A 32 -4.89 -7.56 -20.78
C GLY A 32 -5.68 -8.51 -19.87
N ARG A 33 -5.81 -8.22 -18.56
CA ARG A 33 -6.63 -9.02 -17.64
C ARG A 33 -8.08 -8.56 -17.69
N ARG A 34 -9.02 -9.51 -17.83
CA ARG A 34 -10.46 -9.27 -17.75
C ARG A 34 -10.89 -9.28 -16.28
N HIS A 35 -11.61 -8.25 -15.87
CA HIS A 35 -12.21 -8.13 -14.54
C HIS A 35 -13.73 -8.04 -14.70
N ASN A 36 -14.45 -8.95 -14.07
CA ASN A 36 -15.90 -8.90 -13.94
C ASN A 36 -16.32 -8.35 -12.56
N LYS A 37 -17.63 -8.30 -12.27
CA LYS A 37 -18.16 -7.73 -11.02
C LYS A 37 -17.69 -8.43 -9.72
N TYR A 38 -17.09 -9.62 -9.81
CA TYR A 38 -16.57 -10.38 -8.69
C TYR A 38 -15.08 -10.11 -8.45
N ASP A 39 -14.34 -9.75 -9.49
CA ASP A 39 -12.89 -9.54 -9.46
C ASP A 39 -12.55 -8.14 -8.95
N ALA A 40 -11.56 -8.05 -8.07
CA ALA A 40 -11.00 -6.75 -7.73
C ALA A 40 -10.24 -6.20 -8.95
N LEU A 41 -10.37 -4.90 -9.21
CA LEU A 41 -9.52 -4.17 -10.16
C LEU A 41 -8.12 -4.03 -9.57
N PHE A 42 -8.07 -3.60 -8.31
CA PHE A 42 -6.87 -3.63 -7.49
C PHE A 42 -7.21 -3.51 -6.01
N PRO A 43 -6.35 -4.07 -5.13
CA PRO A 43 -6.50 -3.95 -3.69
C PRO A 43 -6.05 -2.57 -3.19
N ILE A 44 -6.69 -2.12 -2.12
CA ILE A 44 -6.37 -0.87 -1.44
C ILE A 44 -6.22 -1.13 0.06
N GLU A 45 -5.06 -0.77 0.61
CA GLU A 45 -4.81 -0.79 2.06
C GLU A 45 -4.94 0.62 2.64
N CYS A 46 -5.45 0.75 3.86
CA CYS A 46 -5.66 2.00 4.56
C CYS A 46 -4.86 2.04 5.86
N LYS A 47 -4.08 3.10 6.07
CA LYS A 47 -3.30 3.29 7.29
C LYS A 47 -3.40 4.73 7.80
N ARG A 48 -3.34 4.90 9.12
CA ARG A 48 -3.28 6.21 9.78
C ARG A 48 -1.83 6.62 10.02
N LEU A 49 -1.54 7.91 9.86
CA LEU A 49 -0.23 8.52 10.11
C LEU A 49 -0.42 9.71 11.07
N PRO A 50 0.07 9.65 12.32
CA PRO A 50 0.78 8.52 12.94
C PRO A 50 -0.09 7.28 13.15
N THR A 51 0.54 6.12 13.32
CA THR A 51 -0.15 4.93 13.87
C THR A 51 -0.77 5.29 15.23
N PRO A 52 -2.05 4.96 15.48
CA PRO A 52 -2.71 5.24 16.75
C PRO A 52 -1.95 4.63 17.92
N LYS A 53 -1.70 5.45 18.95
CA LYS A 53 -1.02 5.02 20.17
C LYS A 53 -1.84 3.95 20.89
N LYS A 54 -1.37 2.71 20.84
CA LYS A 54 -1.80 1.57 21.66
C LYS A 54 -0.53 0.80 22.06
N LYS A 55 -0.58 0.10 23.20
CA LYS A 55 0.60 -0.49 23.87
C LYS A 55 1.49 -1.34 22.94
N ASP A 56 0.89 -2.01 21.96
CA ASP A 56 1.56 -3.02 21.14
C ASP A 56 1.55 -2.71 19.63
N ARG A 57 1.33 -1.45 19.23
CA ARG A 57 1.34 -1.07 17.81
C ARG A 57 2.69 -0.51 17.39
N ASP A 58 3.27 -1.12 16.36
CA ASP A 58 4.49 -0.63 15.72
C ASP A 58 4.22 0.73 15.06
N GLU A 59 5.00 1.75 15.42
CA GLU A 59 4.88 3.08 14.81
C GLU A 59 5.13 3.05 13.29
N ARG A 60 5.82 2.00 12.82
CA ARG A 60 6.19 1.79 11.42
C ARG A 60 5.10 1.08 10.61
N GLU A 61 3.92 0.80 11.18
CA GLU A 61 2.87 -0.03 10.56
C GLU A 61 2.48 0.37 9.12
N TYR A 62 2.65 1.64 8.75
CA TYR A 62 2.49 2.07 7.35
C TYR A 62 3.40 1.27 6.39
N VAL A 63 4.62 0.98 6.83
CA VAL A 63 5.66 0.25 6.09
C VAL A 63 5.69 -1.22 6.51
N ILE A 64 5.97 -1.49 7.79
CA ILE A 64 6.23 -2.82 8.38
C ILE A 64 5.65 -2.93 9.78
N THR A 65 5.53 -4.16 10.27
CA THR A 65 5.31 -4.46 11.70
C THR A 65 6.34 -5.48 12.14
N GLU A 66 6.98 -5.29 13.29
CA GLU A 66 7.88 -6.30 13.87
C GLU A 66 7.62 -6.52 15.36
N PRO A 67 7.52 -7.79 15.81
CA PRO A 67 7.50 -9.01 14.99
C PRO A 67 6.23 -9.10 14.13
N GLY A 68 6.31 -9.76 12.96
CA GLY A 68 5.16 -10.03 12.09
C GLY A 68 5.32 -9.57 10.64
N THR A 69 4.23 -9.68 9.88
CA THR A 69 4.18 -9.34 8.44
C THR A 69 2.95 -8.54 8.04
N THR A 70 2.39 -7.77 8.99
CA THR A 70 1.10 -7.09 8.84
C THR A 70 1.21 -5.60 8.52
N GLY A 71 2.43 -5.08 8.29
CA GLY A 71 2.63 -3.71 7.82
C GLY A 71 2.05 -3.46 6.42
N GLY A 72 1.64 -2.22 6.15
CA GLY A 72 0.90 -1.88 4.94
C GLY A 72 1.67 -2.16 3.65
N ILE A 73 2.83 -1.52 3.46
CA ILE A 73 3.70 -1.78 2.30
C ILE A 73 4.20 -3.25 2.32
N GLN A 74 4.60 -3.73 3.50
CA GLN A 74 5.12 -5.09 3.70
C GLN A 74 4.17 -6.17 3.16
N ARG A 75 2.86 -6.02 3.38
CA ARG A 75 1.87 -6.99 2.89
C ARG A 75 1.87 -7.11 1.38
N PHE A 76 1.96 -6.00 0.65
CA PHE A 76 2.04 -6.03 -0.81
C PHE A 76 3.40 -6.55 -1.30
N LYS A 77 4.48 -6.04 -0.72
CA LYS A 77 5.85 -6.44 -1.08
C LYS A 77 6.09 -7.94 -0.86
N PHE A 78 5.52 -8.53 0.19
CA PHE A 78 5.66 -9.96 0.48
C PHE A 78 4.53 -10.80 -0.13
N ALA A 79 3.78 -10.22 -1.08
CA ALA A 79 2.64 -10.86 -1.75
C ALA A 79 1.60 -11.46 -0.80
N HIS A 80 1.52 -10.92 0.42
CA HIS A 80 0.50 -11.25 1.39
C HIS A 80 -0.85 -10.63 1.04
N HIS A 81 -0.80 -9.53 0.28
CA HIS A 81 -1.92 -8.95 -0.43
C HIS A 81 -1.61 -8.73 -1.91
N GLY A 82 -2.61 -8.92 -2.76
CA GLY A 82 -2.52 -8.58 -4.18
C GLY A 82 -1.45 -9.37 -4.94
N ALA A 83 -1.23 -10.63 -4.57
CA ALA A 83 -0.21 -11.48 -5.21
C ALA A 83 -0.40 -11.61 -6.74
N THR A 84 -1.65 -11.52 -7.20
CA THR A 84 -2.03 -11.61 -8.62
C THR A 84 -2.06 -10.25 -9.33
N HIS A 85 -1.59 -9.18 -8.67
CA HIS A 85 -1.73 -7.81 -9.15
C HIS A 85 -0.36 -7.13 -9.25
N SER A 86 -0.09 -6.47 -10.37
CA SER A 86 1.10 -5.61 -10.55
C SER A 86 0.90 -4.17 -10.04
N PHE A 87 -0.33 -3.83 -9.63
CA PHE A 87 -0.69 -2.52 -9.10
C PHE A 87 -1.59 -2.65 -7.87
N ALA A 88 -1.33 -1.83 -6.85
CA ALA A 88 -2.21 -1.63 -5.71
C ALA A 88 -2.18 -0.17 -5.24
N ALA A 89 -3.08 0.20 -4.35
CA ALA A 89 -3.08 1.52 -3.74
C ALA A 89 -2.98 1.46 -2.22
N MET A 90 -2.48 2.54 -1.65
CA MET A 90 -2.49 2.77 -0.21
C MET A 90 -3.10 4.14 0.09
N ILE A 91 -4.08 4.20 0.99
CA ILE A 91 -4.59 5.46 1.51
C ILE A 91 -3.92 5.73 2.86
N GLY A 92 -3.26 6.89 2.97
CA GLY A 92 -2.66 7.36 4.22
C GLY A 92 -3.48 8.51 4.81
N PHE A 93 -4.12 8.29 5.96
CA PHE A 93 -4.83 9.35 6.68
C PHE A 93 -3.84 10.11 7.57
N VAL A 94 -3.40 11.29 7.13
CA VAL A 94 -2.39 12.11 7.82
C VAL A 94 -3.08 13.05 8.81
N GLN A 95 -2.97 12.75 10.10
CA GLN A 95 -3.71 13.41 11.19
C GLN A 95 -2.82 14.28 12.09
N GLY A 96 -1.56 14.48 11.73
CA GLY A 96 -0.65 15.36 12.45
C GLY A 96 0.72 15.38 11.82
N LYS A 97 1.47 16.47 11.97
CA LYS A 97 2.69 16.78 11.20
C LYS A 97 2.42 16.91 9.69
N THR A 98 3.41 17.41 8.96
CA THR A 98 3.26 17.68 7.53
C THR A 98 3.46 16.42 6.68
N MET A 99 2.97 16.47 5.45
CA MET A 99 3.22 15.45 4.43
C MET A 99 4.73 15.24 4.17
N SER A 100 5.50 16.33 4.19
CA SER A 100 6.98 16.27 4.06
C SER A 100 7.61 15.48 5.21
N TYR A 101 7.15 15.74 6.44
CA TYR A 101 7.62 15.02 7.63
C TYR A 101 7.39 13.51 7.49
N TRP A 102 6.17 13.09 7.16
CA TRP A 102 5.85 11.67 7.04
C TRP A 102 6.58 11.00 5.88
N LYS A 103 6.73 11.68 4.74
CA LYS A 103 7.50 11.15 3.60
C LYS A 103 8.95 10.89 4.02
N GLY A 104 9.58 11.85 4.70
CA GLY A 104 10.92 11.72 5.23
C GLY A 104 11.03 10.55 6.22
N ARG A 105 10.06 10.40 7.12
CA ARG A 105 10.04 9.34 8.12
C ARG A 105 9.87 7.95 7.52
N VAL A 106 8.92 7.77 6.60
CA VAL A 106 8.70 6.51 5.89
C VAL A 106 9.94 6.10 5.09
N ASN A 107 10.51 7.03 4.32
CA ASN A 107 11.71 6.73 3.54
C ASN A 107 12.94 6.44 4.42
N ARG A 108 13.01 7.02 5.63
CA ARG A 108 14.03 6.66 6.62
C ARG A 108 13.85 5.23 7.13
N TRP A 109 12.63 4.82 7.48
CA TRP A 109 12.36 3.44 7.90
C TRP A 109 12.75 2.43 6.80
N ILE A 110 12.37 2.69 5.55
CA ILE A 110 12.76 1.85 4.40
C ILE A 110 14.29 1.80 4.25
N SER A 111 14.97 2.95 4.38
CA SER A 111 16.44 2.99 4.32
C SER A 111 17.09 2.17 5.42
N GLN A 112 16.51 2.12 6.61
CA GLN A 112 17.02 1.33 7.73
C GLN A 112 16.82 -0.17 7.48
N LEU A 113 15.68 -0.56 6.89
CA LEU A 113 15.41 -1.95 6.50
C LEU A 113 16.37 -2.43 5.41
N ALA A 114 16.65 -1.59 4.42
CA ALA A 114 17.56 -1.90 3.32
C ALA A 114 19.04 -2.07 3.73
N LYS A 115 19.40 -1.63 4.94
CA LYS A 115 20.75 -1.76 5.51
C LYS A 115 20.95 -3.04 6.35
N ARG A 116 19.89 -3.83 6.55
CA ARG A 116 19.98 -5.05 7.35
C ARG A 116 20.70 -6.17 6.57
N PRO A 117 21.29 -7.15 7.25
CA PRO A 117 21.81 -8.36 6.58
C PRO A 117 20.69 -9.06 5.79
N ASN A 118 21.00 -9.57 4.60
CA ASN A 118 20.05 -10.21 3.67
C ASN A 118 18.76 -9.39 3.52
N PRO A 119 18.86 -8.12 3.08
CA PRO A 119 17.74 -7.21 3.16
C PRO A 119 16.66 -7.64 2.17
N GLN A 120 15.45 -7.83 2.69
CA GLN A 120 14.26 -7.98 1.84
C GLN A 120 13.78 -6.63 1.28
N TRP A 121 14.45 -5.53 1.64
CA TRP A 121 14.09 -4.16 1.27
C TRP A 121 15.24 -3.48 0.54
N HIS A 122 14.92 -2.58 -0.38
CA HIS A 122 15.90 -1.85 -1.18
C HIS A 122 15.66 -0.34 -1.12
N LEU A 123 16.67 0.46 -1.47
CA LEU A 123 16.53 1.91 -1.52
C LEU A 123 15.52 2.36 -2.60
N SER A 124 15.28 1.52 -3.61
CA SER A 124 14.27 1.72 -4.65
C SER A 124 12.83 1.62 -4.11
N ASP A 125 12.59 0.94 -2.97
CA ASP A 125 11.26 0.81 -2.37
C ASP A 125 10.73 2.15 -1.78
N LYS A 126 11.54 3.21 -1.78
CA LYS A 126 11.18 4.52 -1.21
C LYS A 126 10.02 5.18 -1.94
N LEU A 127 9.23 5.94 -1.19
CA LEU A 127 8.21 6.83 -1.71
C LEU A 127 8.83 7.93 -2.56
N GLN A 128 8.34 8.03 -3.79
CA GLN A 128 8.64 9.08 -4.76
C GLN A 128 7.40 9.94 -5.00
N LYS A 129 7.59 11.25 -5.23
CA LYS A 129 6.45 12.13 -5.54
C LYS A 129 5.96 11.83 -6.96
N LEU A 130 4.66 11.60 -7.11
CA LEU A 130 4.02 11.77 -8.42
C LEU A 130 3.78 13.28 -8.59
N GLN A 131 3.93 13.83 -9.80
CA GLN A 131 3.94 15.28 -10.08
C GLN A 131 2.87 16.09 -9.30
N ASN A 132 3.21 17.35 -8.98
CA ASN A 132 2.41 18.26 -8.17
C ASN A 132 1.03 18.56 -8.79
N LYS A 133 -0.02 17.83 -8.42
CA LYS A 133 -1.38 18.38 -8.49
C LYS A 133 -1.57 19.31 -7.30
N LYS A 134 -1.95 20.57 -7.57
CA LYS A 134 -2.21 21.62 -6.57
C LYS A 134 -3.51 21.36 -5.78
N SER A 135 -3.63 20.20 -5.14
CA SER A 135 -4.59 20.02 -4.05
C SER A 135 -3.82 20.13 -2.75
N SER A 136 -4.19 21.09 -1.90
CA SER A 136 -3.51 21.28 -0.60
C SER A 136 -3.67 20.06 0.31
N LYS A 137 -4.79 19.32 0.20
CA LYS A 137 -5.13 18.23 1.12
C LYS A 137 -4.83 16.82 0.61
N LEU A 138 -4.46 16.65 -0.67
CA LEU A 138 -4.17 15.35 -1.27
C LEU A 138 -2.76 15.31 -1.85
N HIS A 139 -1.94 14.40 -1.34
CA HIS A 139 -0.62 14.11 -1.85
C HIS A 139 -0.58 12.74 -2.51
N VAL A 140 -0.18 12.70 -3.77
CA VAL A 140 -0.02 11.45 -4.52
C VAL A 140 1.47 11.10 -4.60
N LEU A 141 1.83 9.95 -4.05
CA LEU A 141 3.17 9.38 -4.13
C LEU A 141 3.08 8.02 -4.83
N HIS A 142 4.22 7.49 -5.25
CA HIS A 142 4.33 6.12 -5.71
C HIS A 142 5.57 5.45 -5.14
N SER A 143 5.56 4.13 -5.10
CA SER A 143 6.75 3.30 -4.87
C SER A 143 6.61 2.00 -5.66
N SER A 144 7.73 1.39 -6.04
CA SER A 144 7.77 0.12 -6.74
C SER A 144 8.57 -0.87 -5.92
N HIS A 145 8.05 -2.08 -5.78
CA HIS A 145 8.63 -3.10 -4.91
C HIS A 145 8.89 -4.37 -5.69
N GLN A 146 10.16 -4.77 -5.70
CA GLN A 146 10.54 -6.10 -6.18
C GLN A 146 9.95 -7.17 -5.25
N ARG A 147 9.34 -8.18 -5.85
CA ARG A 147 8.76 -9.34 -5.14
C ARG A 147 9.61 -10.59 -5.36
N ILE A 148 9.54 -11.49 -4.38
CA ILE A 148 10.26 -12.77 -4.41
C ILE A 148 9.40 -13.88 -5.00
N GLY A 149 10.03 -14.99 -5.40
CA GLY A 149 9.33 -16.20 -5.84
C GLY A 149 8.78 -16.13 -7.28
N GLY A 150 9.40 -15.34 -8.16
CA GLY A 150 9.00 -15.22 -9.57
C GLY A 150 7.72 -14.40 -9.79
N LEU A 151 7.26 -13.68 -8.78
CA LEU A 151 6.15 -12.76 -8.90
C LEU A 151 6.61 -11.46 -9.56
N ASP A 152 5.75 -10.89 -10.41
CA ASP A 152 5.97 -9.55 -10.99
C ASP A 152 6.15 -8.51 -9.89
N ASP A 153 6.90 -7.45 -10.18
CA ASP A 153 6.98 -6.29 -9.30
C ASP A 153 5.59 -5.68 -9.04
N ILE A 154 5.47 -4.93 -7.94
CA ILE A 154 4.23 -4.20 -7.61
C ILE A 154 4.47 -2.70 -7.51
N GLU A 155 3.72 -1.92 -8.29
CA GLU A 155 3.57 -0.49 -8.07
C GLU A 155 2.52 -0.25 -6.98
N LEU A 156 2.88 0.56 -5.98
CA LEU A 156 1.97 1.10 -4.99
C LEU A 156 1.72 2.58 -5.25
N ARG A 157 0.46 2.94 -5.47
CA ARG A 157 0.02 4.34 -5.48
C ARG A 157 -0.42 4.77 -4.09
N HIS A 158 0.26 5.75 -3.52
CA HIS A 158 -0.08 6.26 -2.19
C HIS A 158 -0.89 7.55 -2.32
N LEU A 159 -2.10 7.52 -1.78
CA LEU A 159 -3.01 8.66 -1.68
C LEU A 159 -3.00 9.13 -0.23
N TRP A 160 -2.22 10.15 0.07
CA TRP A 160 -2.15 10.71 1.41
C TRP A 160 -3.14 11.87 1.54
N ILE A 161 -4.09 11.71 2.44
CA ILE A 161 -5.16 12.66 2.70
C ILE A 161 -4.85 13.36 4.01
N GLU A 162 -4.78 14.68 3.97
CA GLU A 162 -4.63 15.52 5.15
C GLU A 162 -5.97 15.61 5.89
N MET A 163 -5.96 15.29 7.18
CA MET A 163 -7.16 15.16 8.02
C MET A 163 -7.34 16.33 9.00
N ASN A 164 -6.82 17.50 8.64
CA ASN A 164 -6.93 18.75 9.43
C ASN A 164 -8.35 19.30 9.44
#